data_AF-A0A2D4NE42-F1
#
_entry.id   AF-A0A2D4NE42-F1
#
_cell.length_a   1.000
_cell.length_b   1.000
_cell.length_c   1.000
_cell.angle_alpha   90.00
_cell.angle_beta   90.00
_cell.angle_gamma   90.00
#
_symmetry.space_group_name_H-M   'P 1'
#
loop_
_entity.id
_entity.type
_entity.pdbx_description
1 polymer ?
#
loop_
_entity_poly.entity_id
_entity_poly.type
_entity_poly.pdbx_seq_one_letter_code
_entity_poly.pdbx_strand_id
1 'polypeptide(L)'
;GLTLEQALQFWKSEFIRGKVDADKFDKGYAYSIRHNYGKEGKRTDYTPYSCMKIILSNLPGPGDYHGCPFRHSDPELLKQKLQSYKIPPSGIGQILDLVKGMHYQLACQKYFELTHDVKEIGFSLS
;
A
#
# COMPACT_ATOMS: atom_id res chain seq x y z
N GLY A 1 13.01 -2.12 9.72
CA GLY A 1 11.85 -1.20 9.73
C GLY A 1 12.35 0.22 9.89
N LEU A 2 11.58 1.21 9.45
CA LEU A 2 11.91 2.64 9.61
C LEU A 2 11.88 3.01 11.10
N THR A 3 12.87 3.76 11.61
CA THR A 3 12.81 4.27 13.00
C THR A 3 11.84 5.44 13.12
N LEU A 4 11.41 5.79 14.33
CA LEU A 4 10.55 6.96 14.56
C LEU A 4 11.18 8.25 14.01
N GLU A 5 12.47 8.47 14.27
CA GLU A 5 13.20 9.65 13.81
C GLU A 5 13.22 9.72 12.27
N GLN A 6 13.49 8.59 11.62
CA GLN A 6 13.46 8.49 10.15
C GLN A 6 12.05 8.71 9.60
N ALA A 7 11.01 8.19 10.27
CA ALA A 7 9.62 8.38 9.86
C ALA A 7 9.18 9.85 9.98
N LEU A 8 9.54 10.52 11.08
CA LEU A 8 9.27 11.94 11.26
C LEU A 8 9.99 12.77 10.20
N GLN A 9 11.26 12.48 9.93
CA GLN A 9 12.01 13.17 8.89
C GLN A 9 11.40 12.96 7.50
N PHE A 10 11.08 11.71 7.15
CA PHE A 10 10.48 11.34 5.87
C PHE A 10 9.13 12.06 5.64
N TRP A 11 8.23 11.99 6.61
CA TRP A 11 6.93 12.63 6.47
C TRP A 11 7.04 14.15 6.48
N LYS A 12 7.90 14.73 7.32
CA LYS A 12 8.12 16.18 7.34
C LYS A 12 8.62 16.68 5.98
N SER A 13 9.59 16.00 5.37
CA SER A 13 10.09 16.41 4.05
C SER A 13 9.03 16.32 2.96
N GLU A 14 8.25 15.23 2.91
CA GLU A 14 7.22 15.07 1.88
C GLU A 14 6.05 16.04 2.07
N PHE A 15 5.65 16.33 3.31
CA PHE A 15 4.60 17.32 3.59
C PHE A 15 5.02 18.75 3.23
N ILE A 16 6.29 19.12 3.48
CA ILE A 16 6.83 20.42 3.09
C ILE A 16 6.84 20.58 1.56
N ARG A 17 7.20 19.53 0.81
CA ARG A 17 7.08 19.53 -0.67
C ARG A 17 5.64 19.75 -1.12
N GLY A 18 4.67 19.26 -0.35
CA GLY A 18 3.23 19.49 -0.52
C GLY A 18 2.71 20.86 -0.06
N LYS A 19 3.60 21.82 0.28
CA LYS A 19 3.28 23.17 0.79
C LYS A 19 2.68 23.20 2.21
N VAL A 20 3.05 22.24 3.06
CA VAL A 20 2.74 22.29 4.49
C VAL A 20 3.93 22.88 5.25
N ASP A 21 3.69 23.93 6.05
CA ASP A 21 4.74 24.53 6.87
C ASP A 21 5.26 23.57 7.94
N ALA A 22 6.54 23.68 8.29
CA ALA A 22 7.18 22.84 9.30
C ALA A 22 6.44 22.89 10.65
N ASP A 23 6.03 24.09 11.09
CA ASP A 23 5.29 24.27 12.34
C ASP A 23 3.89 23.63 12.28
N LYS A 24 3.25 23.66 11.11
CA LYS A 24 1.95 23.02 10.89
C LYS A 24 2.08 21.50 10.90
N PHE A 25 3.17 20.97 10.36
CA PHE A 25 3.52 19.55 10.47
C PHE A 25 3.69 19.11 11.92
N ASP A 26 4.52 19.84 12.68
CA ASP A 26 4.85 19.48 14.05
C ASP A 26 3.62 19.52 14.97
N LYS A 27 2.71 20.50 14.76
CA LYS A 27 1.46 20.63 15.54
C LYS A 27 0.36 19.66 15.09
N GLY A 28 0.25 19.38 13.79
CA GLY A 28 -0.89 18.65 13.22
C GLY A 28 -0.66 17.15 13.01
N TYR A 29 0.58 16.71 12.77
CA TYR A 29 0.86 15.38 12.23
C TYR A 29 1.89 14.60 13.05
N ALA A 30 2.89 15.27 13.63
CA ALA A 30 3.96 14.59 14.37
C ALA A 30 3.45 13.77 15.57
N TYR A 31 2.41 14.24 16.26
CA TYR A 31 1.76 13.49 17.35
C TYR A 31 1.22 12.13 16.89
N SER A 32 0.47 12.12 15.77
CA SER A 32 -0.10 10.88 15.22
C SER A 32 0.99 9.88 14.82
N ILE A 33 2.09 10.36 14.24
CA ILE A 33 3.24 9.53 13.90
C ILE A 33 3.87 8.94 15.17
N ARG A 34 4.14 9.75 16.20
CA ARG A 34 4.68 9.22 17.48
C ARG A 34 3.74 8.22 18.15
N HIS A 35 2.43 8.44 18.06
CA HIS A 35 1.42 7.52 18.55
C HIS A 35 1.43 6.16 17.83
N ASN A 36 1.60 6.16 16.50
CA ASN A 36 1.71 4.92 15.72
C ASN A 36 2.94 4.07 16.12
N TYR A 37 4.01 4.70 16.61
CA TYR A 37 5.19 4.04 17.15
C TYR A 37 5.10 3.75 18.67
N GLY A 38 3.91 3.89 19.26
CA GLY A 38 3.67 3.63 20.69
C GLY A 38 4.39 4.60 21.64
N LYS A 39 4.84 5.77 21.16
CA LYS A 39 5.54 6.78 21.98
C LYS A 39 4.62 7.82 22.61
N GLU A 40 3.32 7.76 22.32
CA GLU A 40 2.27 8.66 22.86
C GLU A 40 1.04 7.85 23.27
N GLY A 41 0.17 8.40 24.14
CA GLY A 41 -1.10 7.78 24.52
C GLY A 41 -0.97 6.43 25.24
N LYS A 42 -1.79 5.43 24.87
CA LYS A 42 -1.83 4.08 25.48
C LYS A 42 -0.54 3.25 25.24
N ARG A 43 0.41 3.77 24.44
CA ARG A 43 1.63 3.07 24.02
C ARG A 43 1.35 1.72 23.34
N THR A 44 0.25 1.67 22.59
CA THR A 44 -0.11 0.47 21.82
C THR A 44 0.87 0.29 20.67
N ASP A 45 1.40 -0.93 20.52
CA ASP A 45 2.18 -1.31 19.35
C ASP A 45 1.23 -1.57 18.17
N TYR A 46 1.13 -0.60 17.25
CA TYR A 46 0.24 -0.70 16.09
C TYR A 46 0.87 -1.59 15.02
N THR A 47 0.44 -2.85 14.97
CA THR A 47 0.87 -3.79 13.92
C THR A 47 0.45 -3.27 12.53
N PRO A 48 1.34 -3.33 11.52
CA PRO A 48 0.98 -3.05 10.13
C PRO A 48 -0.24 -3.85 9.68
N TYR A 49 -1.03 -3.28 8.78
CA TYR A 49 -2.27 -3.93 8.35
C TYR A 49 -2.00 -5.15 7.47
N SER A 50 -2.72 -6.24 7.71
CA SER A 50 -2.72 -7.41 6.84
C SER A 50 -3.47 -7.13 5.54
N CYS A 51 -3.20 -7.90 4.48
CA CYS A 51 -3.93 -7.79 3.22
C CYS A 51 -5.45 -7.90 3.43
N MET A 52 -5.90 -8.83 4.27
CA MET A 52 -7.32 -8.99 4.58
C MET A 52 -7.92 -7.74 5.19
N LYS A 53 -7.22 -7.10 6.13
CA LYS A 53 -7.68 -5.83 6.71
C LYS A 53 -7.76 -4.73 5.65
N ILE A 54 -6.74 -4.61 4.80
CA ILE A 54 -6.70 -3.60 3.73
C ILE A 54 -7.80 -3.82 2.68
N ILE A 55 -8.10 -5.07 2.33
CA ILE A 55 -9.09 -5.43 1.31
C ILE A 55 -10.51 -5.21 1.82
N LEU A 56 -10.78 -5.58 3.08
CA LEU A 56 -12.13 -5.66 3.63
C LEU A 56 -12.54 -4.44 4.45
N SER A 57 -11.60 -3.65 4.97
CA SER A 57 -11.88 -2.50 5.83
C SER A 57 -11.65 -1.18 5.09
N ASN A 58 -12.39 -0.13 5.49
CA ASN A 58 -12.25 1.26 5.05
C ASN A 58 -12.06 1.41 3.52
N LEU A 59 -13.17 1.36 2.78
CA LEU A 59 -13.13 1.52 1.33
C LEU A 59 -12.63 2.94 0.98
N PRO A 60 -11.66 3.06 0.05
CA PRO A 60 -11.17 4.36 -0.38
C PRO A 60 -12.23 5.14 -1.16
N GLY A 61 -12.37 6.44 -0.86
CA GLY A 61 -13.21 7.37 -1.60
C GLY A 61 -12.46 8.20 -2.65
N PRO A 62 -13.13 9.15 -3.32
CA PRO A 62 -12.47 10.08 -4.23
C PRO A 62 -11.37 10.89 -3.51
N GLY A 63 -10.15 10.86 -4.05
CA GLY A 63 -8.98 11.53 -3.46
C GLY A 63 -8.20 10.68 -2.45
N ASP A 64 -8.70 9.50 -2.09
CA ASP A 64 -7.96 8.52 -1.29
C ASP A 64 -7.06 7.63 -2.15
N TYR A 65 -5.89 7.29 -1.59
CA TYR A 65 -4.92 6.41 -2.23
C TYR A 65 -4.59 5.16 -1.41
N HIS A 66 -5.36 4.90 -0.34
CA HIS A 66 -5.23 3.69 0.48
C HIS A 66 -6.04 2.53 -0.12
N GLY A 67 -5.89 1.33 0.43
CA GLY A 67 -6.60 0.12 -0.01
C GLY A 67 -5.74 -0.82 -0.87
N CYS A 68 -6.39 -1.86 -1.40
CA CYS A 68 -5.76 -2.85 -2.27
C CYS A 68 -6.05 -2.49 -3.74
N PRO A 69 -5.05 -2.16 -4.57
CA PRO A 69 -5.27 -1.79 -5.97
C PRO A 69 -6.00 -2.88 -6.76
N PHE A 70 -5.72 -4.15 -6.48
CA PHE A 70 -6.37 -5.30 -7.14
C PHE A 70 -7.85 -5.44 -6.79
N ARG A 71 -8.33 -4.80 -5.69
CA ARG A 71 -9.74 -4.80 -5.29
C ARG A 71 -10.45 -3.48 -5.59
N HIS A 72 -9.78 -2.36 -5.35
CA HIS A 72 -10.40 -1.03 -5.26
C HIS A 72 -10.14 -0.15 -6.49
N SER A 73 -9.15 -0.47 -7.34
CA SER A 73 -8.98 0.25 -8.61
C SER A 73 -9.95 -0.31 -9.67
N ASP A 74 -10.42 0.58 -10.54
CA ASP A 74 -11.12 0.19 -11.76
C ASP A 74 -10.22 -0.72 -12.63
N PRO A 75 -10.76 -1.76 -13.29
CA PRO A 75 -9.95 -2.69 -14.09
C PRO A 75 -9.13 -2.04 -15.21
N GLU A 76 -9.66 -1.00 -15.88
CA GLU A 76 -8.94 -0.32 -16.95
C GLU A 76 -7.82 0.56 -16.38
N LEU A 77 -8.08 1.24 -15.26
CA LEU A 77 -7.04 1.97 -14.52
C LEU A 77 -5.95 1.02 -13.99
N LEU A 78 -6.32 -0.14 -13.47
CA LEU A 78 -5.38 -1.15 -12.99
C LEU A 78 -4.50 -1.66 -14.14
N LYS A 79 -5.10 -1.95 -15.31
CA LYS A 79 -4.38 -2.35 -16.52
C LYS A 79 -3.36 -1.28 -16.95
N GLN A 80 -3.75 -0.01 -16.99
CA GLN A 80 -2.86 1.10 -17.33
C GLN A 80 -1.68 1.22 -16.34
N LYS A 81 -1.94 1.06 -15.03
CA LYS A 81 -0.87 1.02 -14.01
C LYS A 81 0.08 -0.16 -14.21
N LEU A 82 -0.44 -1.35 -14.48
CA LEU A 82 0.40 -2.53 -14.74
C LEU A 82 1.25 -2.37 -16.01
N GLN A 83 0.72 -1.71 -17.04
CA GLN A 83 1.48 -1.36 -18.24
C GLN A 83 2.61 -0.37 -17.93
N SER A 84 2.36 0.66 -17.09
CA SER A 84 3.40 1.62 -16.71
C SER A 84 4.50 0.99 -15.84
N TYR A 85 4.16 -0.07 -15.09
CA TYR A 85 5.11 -0.92 -14.37
C TYR A 85 5.87 -1.91 -15.27
N LYS A 86 5.68 -1.84 -16.59
CA LYS A 86 6.34 -2.68 -17.60
C LYS A 86 6.05 -4.17 -17.46
N ILE A 87 4.88 -4.53 -16.93
CA ILE A 87 4.41 -5.91 -16.87
C ILE A 87 4.05 -6.37 -18.30
N PRO A 88 4.47 -7.58 -18.73
CA PRO A 88 4.14 -8.07 -20.07
C PRO A 88 2.62 -8.21 -20.26
N PRO A 89 2.07 -7.92 -21.46
CA PRO A 89 0.62 -7.95 -21.70
C PRO A 89 -0.04 -9.29 -21.35
N SER A 90 0.64 -10.42 -21.57
CA SER A 90 0.16 -11.75 -21.17
C SER A 90 0.02 -11.89 -19.66
N GLY A 91 0.98 -11.37 -18.89
CA GLY A 91 0.94 -11.36 -17.42
C GLY A 91 -0.15 -10.44 -16.88
N ILE A 92 -0.39 -9.30 -17.55
CA ILE A 92 -1.50 -8.40 -17.20
C ILE A 92 -2.85 -9.12 -17.35
N GLY A 93 -3.04 -9.88 -18.44
CA GLY A 93 -4.24 -10.70 -18.63
C GLY A 93 -4.48 -11.67 -17.47
N GLN A 94 -3.45 -12.40 -17.07
CA GLN A 94 -3.51 -13.35 -15.94
C GLN A 94 -3.87 -12.65 -14.61
N ILE A 95 -3.27 -11.49 -14.33
CA ILE A 95 -3.58 -10.70 -13.13
C ILE A 95 -5.05 -10.25 -13.14
N LEU A 96 -5.53 -9.74 -14.28
CA LEU A 96 -6.92 -9.27 -14.39
C LEU A 96 -7.93 -10.41 -14.26
N ASP A 97 -7.60 -11.61 -14.74
CA ASP A 97 -8.47 -12.78 -14.56
C ASP A 97 -8.53 -13.24 -13.10
N LEU A 98 -7.41 -13.19 -12.36
CA LEU A 98 -7.40 -13.39 -10.91
C LEU A 98 -8.25 -12.35 -10.17
N VAL A 99 -8.17 -11.08 -10.58
CA VAL A 99 -9.00 -10.00 -10.03
C VAL A 99 -10.49 -10.24 -10.27
N LYS A 100 -10.88 -10.66 -11.48
CA LYS A 100 -12.27 -11.03 -11.80
C LYS A 100 -12.77 -12.19 -10.92
N GLY A 101 -11.90 -13.15 -10.62
CA GLY A 101 -12.17 -14.24 -9.68
C GLY A 101 -12.11 -13.84 -8.21
N MET A 102 -11.94 -12.54 -7.89
CA MET A 102 -11.79 -12.01 -6.53
C MET A 102 -10.56 -12.55 -5.77
N HIS A 103 -9.58 -13.12 -6.47
CA HIS A 103 -8.35 -13.67 -5.91
C HIS A 103 -7.26 -12.58 -5.77
N TYR A 104 -7.55 -11.50 -5.02
CA TYR A 104 -6.71 -10.30 -4.99
C TYR A 104 -5.29 -10.51 -4.46
N GLN A 105 -5.11 -11.38 -3.47
CA GLN A 105 -3.79 -11.69 -2.94
C GLN A 105 -2.95 -12.49 -3.95
N LEU A 106 -3.58 -13.41 -4.68
CA LEU A 106 -2.91 -14.15 -5.77
C LEU A 106 -2.56 -13.22 -6.93
N ALA A 107 -3.40 -12.23 -7.23
CA ALA A 107 -3.07 -11.19 -8.21
C ALA A 107 -1.82 -10.38 -7.80
N CYS A 108 -1.72 -10.03 -6.51
CA CYS A 108 -0.53 -9.38 -5.94
C CYS A 108 0.73 -10.27 -6.01
N GLN A 109 0.58 -11.56 -5.69
CA GLN A 109 1.67 -12.54 -5.85
C GLN A 109 2.12 -12.63 -7.31
N LYS A 110 1.17 -12.73 -8.24
CA LYS A 110 1.48 -12.83 -9.66
C LYS A 110 2.23 -11.61 -10.17
N TYR A 111 1.84 -10.43 -9.70
CA TYR A 111 2.59 -9.20 -9.96
C TYR A 111 4.03 -9.27 -9.43
N PHE A 112 4.24 -9.81 -8.21
CA PHE A 112 5.58 -9.98 -7.67
C PHE A 112 6.45 -10.91 -8.53
N GLU A 113 5.90 -12.07 -8.92
CA GLU A 113 6.58 -13.04 -9.79
C GLU A 113 7.03 -12.40 -11.11
N LEU A 114 6.14 -11.63 -11.75
CA LEU A 114 6.40 -10.97 -13.03
C LEU A 114 7.39 -9.81 -12.93
N THR A 115 7.50 -9.16 -11.76
CA THR A 115 8.44 -8.03 -11.56
C THR A 115 9.82 -8.45 -11.09
N HIS A 116 9.94 -9.61 -10.46
CA HIS A 116 11.19 -10.11 -9.89
C HIS A 116 11.77 -11.31 -10.65
N ASP A 117 11.14 -11.71 -11.76
CA ASP A 117 11.53 -12.86 -12.60
C ASP A 117 11.68 -14.16 -11.81
N VAL A 118 10.77 -14.39 -10.85
CA VAL A 118 10.75 -15.59 -10.01
C VAL A 118 9.63 -16.50 -10.49
N LYS A 119 9.95 -17.75 -10.83
CA LYS A 119 8.96 -18.77 -11.17
C LYS A 119 8.46 -19.40 -9.88
N GLU A 120 7.21 -19.09 -9.52
CA GLU A 120 6.46 -19.63 -8.37
C GLU A 120 7.02 -19.22 -7.00
N ILE A 121 6.35 -18.28 -6.34
CA ILE A 121 6.54 -18.12 -4.88
C ILE A 121 5.77 -19.26 -4.21
N GLY A 122 6.48 -20.32 -3.82
CA GLY A 122 5.90 -21.46 -3.14
C GLY A 122 5.37 -21.10 -1.75
N PHE A 123 4.20 -20.45 -1.67
CA PHE A 123 3.35 -20.48 -0.49
C PHE A 123 2.28 -21.54 -0.72
N SER A 124 2.57 -22.75 -0.24
CA SER A 124 1.52 -23.73 0.01
C SER A 124 0.56 -23.08 1.02
N LEU A 125 -0.66 -22.77 0.56
CA LEU A 125 -1.78 -22.54 1.46
C LEU A 125 -2.11 -23.90 2.11
N SER A 126 -1.37 -24.25 3.14
CA SER A 126 -1.75 -25.27 4.13
C SER A 126 -2.73 -24.68 5.12
#